data_AF-A0A7W1UU91-F1
#
_entry.id   AF-A0A7W1UU91-F1
#
_cell.length_a   1.000
_cell.length_b   1.000
_cell.length_c   1.000
_cell.angle_alpha   90.00
_cell.angle_beta   90.00
_cell.angle_gamma   90.00
#
_symmetry.space_group_name_H-M   'P 1'
#
loop_
_entity.id
_entity.type
_entity.pdbx_description
1 polymer ?
#
loop_
_entity_poly.entity_id
_entity_poly.type
_entity_poly.pdbx_seq_one_letter_code
_entity_poly.pdbx_strand_id
1 'polypeptide(L)' 'MTKPVEFAVGGRTLRLTNLDKQLYPSGFTKSEVIDYYARIAPVLLPHLAGRCITFRRFPDGSTKDGFFEKRCP' A
#
# COMPACT_ATOMS: atom_id res chain seq x y z
N MET A 1 11.23 -8.76 -12.32
CA MET A 1 10.99 -8.11 -11.03
C MET A 1 11.73 -6.79 -11.02
N THR A 2 11.03 -5.67 -10.78
CA THR A 2 11.63 -4.35 -10.61
C THR A 2 12.60 -4.36 -9.44
N LYS A 3 13.76 -3.70 -9.59
CA LYS A 3 14.70 -3.54 -8.47
C LYS A 3 14.03 -2.82 -7.30
N PRO A 4 14.37 -3.15 -6.04
CA PRO A 4 13.91 -2.38 -4.91
C PRO A 4 14.26 -0.90 -5.05
N VAL A 5 13.33 -0.03 -4.72
CA VAL A 5 13.51 1.44 -4.75
C VAL A 5 13.44 1.96 -3.33
N GLU A 6 14.36 2.86 -2.98
CA GLU A 6 14.27 3.63 -1.74
C GLU A 6 13.43 4.89 -1.98
N PHE A 7 12.45 5.13 -1.12
CA PHE A 7 11.52 6.24 -1.25
C PHE A 7 11.38 6.98 0.08
N ALA A 8 11.63 8.29 0.08
CA ALA A 8 11.51 9.12 1.27
C ALA A 8 10.11 9.73 1.37
N VAL A 9 9.43 9.55 2.51
CA VAL A 9 8.10 10.10 2.78
C VAL A 9 7.94 10.41 4.26
N GLY A 10 7.43 11.60 4.61
CA GLY A 10 7.12 11.98 6.00
C GLY A 10 8.30 11.81 6.96
N GLY A 11 9.53 12.09 6.52
CA GLY A 11 10.75 11.92 7.32
C GLY A 11 11.24 10.48 7.46
N ARG A 12 10.67 9.52 6.72
CA ARG A 12 11.05 8.10 6.74
C ARG A 12 11.47 7.63 5.36
N THR A 13 12.49 6.77 5.30
CA THR A 13 12.87 6.06 4.07
C THR A 13 12.23 4.69 4.06
N LEU A 14 11.49 4.38 2.99
CA LEU A 14 10.83 3.11 2.77
C LEU A 14 11.50 2.36 1.62
N ARG A 15 11.70 1.05 1.79
CA ARG A 15 12.14 0.16 0.71
C ARG A 15 10.93 -0.46 0.03
N LEU A 16 10.68 -0.07 -1.20
CA LEU A 16 9.56 -0.55 -2.01
C LEU A 16 10.02 -1.65 -2.97
N THR A 17 9.19 -2.68 -3.15
CA THR A 17 9.48 -3.86 -3.98
C THR A 17 8.26 -4.27 -4.80
N ASN A 18 8.48 -4.97 -5.92
CA ASN A 18 7.44 -5.51 -6.81
C ASN A 18 6.47 -4.43 -7.30
N LEU A 19 7.00 -3.28 -7.73
CA LEU A 19 6.20 -2.12 -8.11
C LEU A 19 5.30 -2.39 -9.33
N ASP A 20 5.81 -3.15 -10.30
CA ASP A 20 5.06 -3.51 -11.52
C ASP A 20 4.03 -4.63 -11.28
N LYS A 21 3.90 -5.14 -10.04
CA LYS A 21 2.94 -6.22 -9.74
C LYS A 21 1.52 -5.69 -9.90
N GLN A 22 0.74 -6.29 -10.79
CA GLN A 22 -0.68 -6.01 -10.95
C GLN A 22 -1.45 -6.55 -9.74
N LEU A 23 -2.19 -5.68 -9.05
CA LEU A 23 -3.00 -6.04 -7.87
C LEU A 23 -4.50 -6.07 -8.18
N TYR A 24 -4.93 -5.53 -9.32
CA TYR A 24 -6.33 -5.48 -9.73
C TYR A 24 -6.53 -6.05 -11.13
N PRO A 25 -7.72 -6.60 -11.43
CA PRO A 25 -8.05 -7.14 -12.77
C PRO A 25 -7.89 -6.14 -13.91
N SER A 26 -8.00 -4.84 -13.62
CA SER A 26 -7.80 -3.76 -14.60
C SER A 26 -6.34 -3.60 -15.05
N GLY A 27 -5.40 -4.32 -14.42
CA GLY A 27 -3.97 -4.12 -14.60
C GLY A 27 -3.37 -3.10 -13.64
N PHE A 28 -4.17 -2.49 -12.75
CA PHE A 28 -3.70 -1.50 -11.78
C PHE A 28 -2.63 -2.10 -10.85
N THR A 29 -1.47 -1.46 -10.83
CA THR A 29 -0.22 -1.96 -10.26
C THR A 29 0.00 -1.51 -8.83
N LYS A 30 0.96 -2.15 -8.14
CA LYS A 30 1.34 -1.79 -6.78
C LYS A 30 1.89 -0.37 -6.68
N SER A 31 2.69 0.09 -7.66
CA SER A 31 3.15 1.47 -7.71
C SER A 31 1.99 2.46 -7.79
N GLU A 32 0.99 2.19 -8.64
CA GLU A 32 -0.17 3.06 -8.78
C GLU A 32 -1.03 3.11 -7.51
N VAL A 33 -1.16 2.00 -6.77
CA VAL A 33 -1.80 2.00 -5.44
C VAL A 33 -1.06 2.90 -4.45
N ILE A 34 0.28 2.79 -4.42
CA ILE A 34 1.11 3.60 -3.52
C ILE A 34 1.00 5.08 -3.89
N ASP A 35 1.08 5.41 -5.18
CA ASP A 35 0.93 6.77 -5.69
C ASP A 35 -0.45 7.35 -5.33
N TYR A 36 -1.52 6.58 -5.53
CA TYR A 36 -2.87 6.98 -5.11
C TYR A 36 -2.91 7.37 -3.63
N TYR A 37 -2.45 6.48 -2.73
CA TYR A 37 -2.44 6.76 -1.30
C TYR A 37 -1.56 7.95 -0.93
N ALA A 38 -0.41 8.13 -1.58
CA ALA A 38 0.46 9.28 -1.36
C ALA A 38 -0.24 10.60 -1.72
N ARG A 39 -0.98 10.64 -2.83
CA ARG A 39 -1.74 11.82 -3.28
C ARG A 39 -2.91 12.16 -2.37
N ILE A 40 -3.66 11.15 -1.90
CA ILE A 40 -4.83 11.38 -1.04
C ILE A 40 -4.49 11.48 0.46
N ALA A 41 -3.24 11.20 0.85
CA ALA A 41 -2.83 11.21 2.27
C ALA A 41 -3.20 12.49 3.03
N PRO A 42 -3.06 13.72 2.47
CA PRO A 42 -3.41 14.94 3.19
C PRO A 42 -4.88 15.02 3.62
N VAL A 43 -5.79 14.40 2.88
CA VAL A 43 -7.22 14.36 3.20
C VAL A 43 -7.61 13.07 3.93
N LEU A 44 -6.95 11.95 3.63
CA LEU A 44 -7.24 10.66 4.25
C LEU A 44 -6.77 10.59 5.71
N LEU A 45 -5.55 11.05 5.99
CA LEU A 45 -4.93 10.88 7.31
C LEU A 45 -5.68 11.57 8.46
N PRO A 46 -6.25 12.78 8.30
CA PRO A 46 -7.09 13.39 9.34
C PRO A 46 -8.27 12.50 9.77
N HIS A 47 -8.87 11.73 8.85
CA HIS A 47 -9.98 10.82 9.18
C HIS A 47 -9.52 9.53 9.88
N LEU A 48 -8.24 9.20 9.81
CA LEU A 48 -7.66 8.00 10.41
C LEU A 48 -6.91 8.30 11.73
N ALA A 49 -6.62 9.57 12.00
CA ALA A 49 -5.89 9.98 13.19
C ALA A 49 -6.58 9.50 14.48
N GLY A 50 -5.81 8.85 15.35
CA GLY A 50 -6.29 8.34 16.64
C GLY A 50 -7.19 7.10 16.57
N ARG A 51 -7.39 6.49 15.39
CA ARG A 51 -8.24 5.32 15.20
C ARG A 51 -7.41 4.05 15.04
N CYS A 52 -7.80 2.98 15.72
CA CYS A 52 -7.26 1.64 15.47
C CYS A 52 -7.71 1.15 14.09
N ILE A 53 -6.77 0.70 13.26
CA ILE A 53 -7.05 0.24 11.89
C ILE A 53 -6.78 -1.27 11.82
N THR A 54 -7.67 -1.98 11.13
CA THR A 54 -7.43 -3.36 10.67
C THR A 54 -7.10 -3.31 9.19
N PHE A 55 -6.00 -3.94 8.78
CA PHE A 55 -5.65 -4.05 7.37
C PHE A 55 -6.30 -5.27 6.74
N ARG A 56 -6.81 -5.11 5.51
CA ARG A 56 -7.09 -6.22 4.61
C ARG A 56 -6.00 -6.24 3.55
N ARG A 57 -5.25 -7.34 3.47
CA ARG A 57 -4.05 -7.44 2.63
C ARG A 57 -4.24 -8.49 1.54
N PHE A 58 -3.80 -8.13 0.34
CA PHE A 58 -3.85 -8.98 -0.85
C PHE A 58 -2.45 -9.03 -1.50
N PRO A 59 -1.50 -9.78 -0.92
CA PRO A 59 -0.14 -9.85 -1.45
C PRO A 59 -0.10 -10.30 -2.92
N ASP A 60 -1.03 -11.15 -3.33
CA ASP A 60 -1.14 -11.75 -4.67
C ASP A 60 -2.25 -11.17 -5.55
N GLY A 61 -2.77 -10.01 -5.15
CA GLY A 61 -3.81 -9.29 -5.89
C GLY A 61 -5.22 -9.60 -5.38
N SER A 62 -6.14 -8.71 -5.74
CA SER A 62 -7.53 -8.67 -5.23
C SER A 62 -8.41 -9.84 -5.67
N THR A 63 -8.00 -10.60 -6.69
CA THR A 63 -8.71 -11.80 -7.16
C THR A 63 -8.29 -13.07 -6.43
N LYS A 64 -7.28 -12.99 -5.57
CA LYS A 64 -6.77 -14.08 -4.75
C LYS A 64 -7.19 -13.89 -3.29
N ASP A 65 -7.00 -14.94 -2.50
CA ASP A 65 -7.27 -14.87 -1.07
C ASP A 65 -6.40 -13.81 -0.40
N GLY A 66 -7.06 -13.01 0.44
CA GLY A 66 -6.42 -12.03 1.30
C GLY A 66 -6.63 -12.39 2.76
N PHE A 67 -5.93 -11.68 3.63
CA PHE A 67 -6.05 -11.88 5.08
C PHE A 67 -6.29 -10.56 5.81
N PHE A 68 -6.89 -10.66 6.99
CA PHE A 68 -7.04 -9.54 7.91
C PHE A 68 -5.88 -9.51 8.88
N GLU A 69 -5.27 -8.34 9.05
CA GLU A 69 -4.19 -8.08 9.99
C GLU A 69 -4.67 -7.04 11.00
N LYS A 70 -4.91 -7.49 12.23
CA LYS A 70 -5.43 -6.66 13.34
C LYS A 70 -4.33 -6.23 14.32
N ARG A 71 -3.23 -6.98 14.37
CA ARG A 71 -2.07 -6.71 15.23
C ARG A 71 -0.96 -6.17 14.36
N CYS A 72 -0.29 -5.13 14.83
CA CYS A 72 0.92 -4.67 14.16
C CYS A 72 1.97 -5.80 14.19
N PRO A 73 2.68 -6.06 13.08
CA PRO A 73 3.86 -6.92 13.07
C PRO A 73 4.92 -6.46 14.07
#